data_AF-A0A316YPR1-F1
#
_entry.id   AF-A0A316YPR1-F1
#
_cell.length_a   1.000
_cell.length_b   1.000
_cell.length_c   1.000
_cell.angle_alpha   90.00
_cell.angle_beta   90.00
_cell.angle_gamma   90.00
#
_symmetry.space_group_name_H-M   'P 1'
#
loop_
_entity.id
_entity.type
_entity.pdbx_description
1 polymer ?
#
loop_
_entity_poly.entity_id
_entity_poly.type
_entity_poly.pdbx_seq_one_letter_code
_entity_poly.pdbx_strand_id
1 'polypeptide(L)'
;MSSAPAEARKLFRSISREIRRGSVHSRPNQARRAEPLPTYLRTIFSSGSGADADDAAHARKRMENLHLMLQHGRIHAELLSRYNPVYGKSNAEHIKATANRVGLDVPQEYSPIQSAAAALHAANSNIASADGGKKQ
;
A
#
# COMPACT_ATOMS: atom_id res chain seq x y z
N MET A 1 13.49 42.16 4.60
CA MET A 1 14.17 40.84 4.54
C MET A 1 13.68 39.88 5.64
N SER A 2 12.37 39.56 5.70
CA SER A 2 11.78 38.71 6.76
C SER A 2 11.38 37.29 6.29
N SER A 3 12.00 36.75 5.24
CA SER A 3 11.50 35.57 4.53
C SER A 3 11.92 34.21 5.10
N ALA A 4 13.04 34.11 5.81
CA ALA A 4 13.57 32.83 6.31
C ALA A 4 12.57 32.02 7.18
N PRO A 5 11.91 32.60 8.20
CA PRO A 5 10.91 31.86 8.98
C PRO A 5 9.63 31.56 8.18
N ALA A 6 9.31 32.36 7.15
CA ALA A 6 8.16 32.12 6.29
C ALA A 6 8.38 30.92 5.36
N GLU A 7 9.59 30.80 4.78
CA GLU A 7 9.96 29.66 3.95
C GLU A 7 9.98 28.34 4.75
N ALA A 8 10.53 28.35 5.97
CA ALA A 8 10.50 27.17 6.85
C ALA A 8 9.06 26.70 7.14
N ARG A 9 8.13 27.63 7.37
CA ARG A 9 6.70 27.32 7.55
C ARG A 9 6.06 26.75 6.29
N LYS A 10 6.41 27.26 5.09
CA LYS A 10 5.93 26.72 3.82
C LYS A 10 6.39 25.27 3.62
N LEU A 11 7.67 24.99 3.87
CA LEU A 11 8.25 23.64 3.78
C LEU A 11 7.61 22.68 4.80
N PHE A 12 7.45 23.11 6.06
CA PHE A 12 6.75 22.31 7.06
C PHE A 12 5.31 21.98 6.61
N ARG A 13 4.60 22.96 6.05
CA ARG A 13 3.24 22.76 5.53
C ARG A 13 3.25 21.78 4.36
N SER A 14 4.17 21.90 3.40
CA SER A 14 4.23 21.01 2.23
C SER A 14 4.48 19.57 2.67
N ILE A 15 5.46 19.32 3.54
CA ILE A 15 5.73 18.00 4.14
C ILE A 15 4.48 17.45 4.83
N SER A 16 3.85 18.27 5.68
CA SER A 16 2.61 17.87 6.36
C SER A 16 1.48 17.56 5.39
N ARG A 17 1.39 18.25 4.24
CA ARG A 17 0.38 17.95 3.20
C ARG A 17 0.72 16.65 2.48
N GLU A 18 1.99 16.39 2.19
CA GLU A 18 2.42 15.20 1.48
C GLU A 18 2.24 13.94 2.33
N ILE A 19 2.53 14.00 3.63
CA ILE A 19 2.20 12.92 4.57
C ILE A 19 0.69 12.63 4.57
N ARG A 20 -0.16 13.67 4.51
CA ARG A 20 -1.61 13.48 4.42
C ARG A 20 -2.06 12.89 3.08
N ARG A 21 -1.36 13.19 1.99
CA ARG A 21 -1.64 12.63 0.66
C ARG A 21 -1.21 11.17 0.55
N GLY A 22 -0.11 10.80 1.22
CA GLY A 22 0.38 9.43 1.27
C GLY A 22 -0.34 8.51 2.27
N SER A 23 -1.24 9.04 3.11
CA SER A 23 -1.96 8.20 4.08
C SER A 23 -3.04 7.38 3.39
N VAL A 24 -2.99 6.05 3.56
CA VAL A 24 -3.98 5.09 3.02
C VAL A 24 -5.41 5.37 3.51
N HIS A 25 -5.55 5.83 4.75
CA HIS A 25 -6.85 6.05 5.39
C HIS A 25 -7.11 7.54 5.60
N SER A 26 -8.27 8.02 5.13
CA SER A 26 -8.74 9.37 5.45
C SER A 26 -9.14 9.43 6.93
N ARG A 27 -8.35 10.13 7.73
CA ARG A 27 -8.60 10.34 9.16
C ARG A 27 -9.19 11.73 9.43
N PRO A 28 -10.05 11.88 10.46
CA PRO A 28 -10.54 13.19 10.90
C PRO A 28 -9.38 14.05 11.44
N ASN A 29 -9.54 15.37 11.37
CA ASN A 29 -8.47 16.31 11.74
C ASN A 29 -8.03 16.18 13.21
N GLN A 30 -8.94 15.83 14.11
CA GLN A 30 -8.68 15.66 15.54
C GLN A 30 -7.71 14.50 15.79
N ALA A 31 -7.97 13.32 15.22
CA ALA A 31 -7.09 12.16 15.32
C ALA A 31 -5.70 12.46 14.74
N ARG A 32 -5.62 13.25 13.66
CA ARG A 32 -4.35 13.65 13.05
C ARG A 32 -3.51 14.61 13.92
N ARG A 33 -4.15 15.45 14.73
CA ARG A 33 -3.46 16.36 15.65
C ARG A 33 -2.86 15.63 16.85
N ALA A 34 -3.44 14.49 17.22
CA ALA A 34 -2.94 13.64 18.30
C ALA A 34 -1.74 12.77 17.87
N GLU A 35 -1.41 12.71 16.58
CA GLU A 35 -0.27 11.94 16.09
C GLU A 35 1.06 12.51 16.61
N PRO A 36 2.01 11.65 17.01
CA PRO A 36 3.31 12.09 17.49
C PRO A 36 4.18 12.69 16.37
N LEU A 37 3.96 12.29 15.12
CA LEU A 37 4.80 12.66 13.97
C LEU A 37 4.76 14.19 13.70
N PRO A 38 3.61 14.87 13.52
CA PRO A 38 3.61 16.32 13.31
C PRO A 38 4.22 17.11 14.47
N THR A 39 4.06 16.62 15.70
CA THR A 39 4.67 17.20 16.91
C THR A 39 6.18 17.07 16.86
N TYR A 40 6.70 15.89 16.53
CA TYR A 40 8.14 15.64 16.35
C TYR A 40 8.74 16.48 15.21
N LEU A 41 8.06 16.60 14.07
CA LEU A 41 8.53 17.49 13.00
C LEU A 41 8.57 18.94 13.48
N ARG A 42 7.57 19.37 14.25
CA ARG A 42 7.56 20.72 14.80
C ARG A 42 8.74 20.94 15.75
N THR A 43 9.09 19.97 16.60
CA THR A 43 10.24 20.12 17.50
C THR A 43 11.55 20.24 16.72
N ILE A 44 11.75 19.45 15.66
CA ILE A 44 12.93 19.55 14.79
C ILE A 44 13.00 20.92 14.08
N PHE A 45 11.86 21.40 13.58
CA PHE A 45 11.82 22.72 12.93
C PHE A 45 12.05 23.87 13.91
N SER A 46 11.63 23.73 15.17
CA SER A 46 11.89 24.74 16.21
C SER A 46 13.32 24.66 16.75
N SER A 47 13.92 23.48 16.87
CA SER A 47 15.29 23.31 17.37
C SER A 47 16.33 23.86 16.41
N GLY A 48 16.10 23.76 15.09
CA GLY A 48 16.98 24.35 14.08
C GLY A 48 16.92 25.88 13.96
N SER A 49 16.02 26.56 14.69
CA SER A 49 15.88 28.02 14.60
C SER A 49 16.87 28.82 15.46
N GLY A 50 17.52 28.16 16.42
CA GLY A 50 18.53 28.76 17.31
C GLY A 50 19.93 28.18 17.15
N ALA A 51 20.15 27.34 16.12
CA ALA A 51 21.44 26.74 15.82
C ALA A 51 22.31 27.67 14.94
N ASP A 52 23.61 27.40 14.88
CA ASP A 52 24.56 28.11 14.02
C ASP A 52 24.10 28.09 12.55
N ALA A 53 24.53 29.09 11.77
CA ALA A 53 24.07 29.28 10.39
C ALA A 53 24.29 28.04 9.50
N ASP A 54 25.40 27.34 9.70
CA ASP A 54 25.74 26.11 8.96
C ASP A 54 24.83 24.95 9.36
N ASP A 55 24.57 24.76 10.66
CA ASP A 55 23.66 23.73 11.17
C ASP A 55 22.22 23.96 10.70
N ALA A 56 21.78 25.21 10.70
CA ALA A 56 20.47 25.60 10.18
C ALA A 56 20.33 25.28 8.68
N ALA A 57 21.39 25.52 7.88
CA ALA A 57 21.41 25.19 6.46
C ALA A 57 21.37 23.67 6.22
N HIS A 58 22.13 22.89 6.99
CA HIS A 58 22.11 21.43 6.93
C HIS A 58 20.75 20.85 7.33
N ALA A 59 20.14 21.36 8.41
CA ALA A 59 18.81 20.94 8.84
C ALA A 59 17.76 21.21 7.77
N ARG A 60 17.82 22.38 7.12
CA ARG A 60 16.92 22.73 6.01
C ARG A 60 17.06 21.77 4.83
N LYS A 61 18.30 21.48 4.40
CA LYS A 61 18.57 20.53 3.30
C LYS A 61 18.01 19.13 3.60
N ARG A 62 18.13 18.65 4.84
CA ARG A 62 17.53 17.37 5.26
C ARG A 62 16.02 17.37 5.11
N MET A 63 15.35 18.48 5.43
CA MET A 63 13.89 18.60 5.30
C MET A 63 13.43 18.68 3.84
N GLU A 64 14.19 19.37 2.99
CA GLU A 64 13.94 19.40 1.55
C GLU A 64 14.09 18.01 0.93
N ASN A 65 15.13 17.26 1.33
CA ASN A 65 15.32 15.87 0.92
C ASN A 65 14.18 14.96 1.40
N LEU A 66 13.72 15.13 2.65
CA LEU A 66 12.57 14.39 3.18
C LEU A 66 11.31 14.66 2.36
N HIS A 67 11.03 15.93 2.04
CA HIS A 67 9.91 16.32 1.20
C HIS A 67 9.98 15.64 -0.18
N LEU A 68 11.15 15.66 -0.82
CA LEU A 68 11.37 15.04 -2.12
C LEU A 68 11.16 13.52 -2.07
N MET A 69 11.69 12.85 -1.05
CA MET A 69 11.51 11.42 -0.84
C MET A 69 10.04 11.04 -0.68
N LEU A 70 9.27 11.79 0.11
CA LEU A 70 7.84 11.54 0.30
C LEU A 70 7.06 11.73 -1.01
N GLN A 71 7.36 12.78 -1.75
CA GLN A 71 6.74 13.06 -3.04
C GLN A 71 7.04 11.95 -4.06
N HIS A 72 8.30 11.53 -4.17
CA HIS A 72 8.71 10.45 -5.08
C HIS A 72 8.14 9.10 -4.66
N GLY A 73 8.03 8.81 -3.37
CA GLY A 73 7.39 7.59 -2.88
C GLY A 73 5.93 7.48 -3.33
N ARG A 74 5.17 8.58 -3.26
CA ARG A 74 3.78 8.63 -3.74
C ARG A 74 3.70 8.44 -5.26
N ILE A 75 4.52 9.17 -6.02
CA ILE A 75 4.53 9.08 -7.50
C ILE A 75 4.94 7.67 -7.94
N HIS A 76 5.93 7.06 -7.28
CA HIS A 76 6.36 5.70 -7.56
C HIS A 76 5.24 4.68 -7.34
N ALA A 77 4.50 4.79 -6.23
CA ALA A 77 3.34 3.93 -5.98
C ALA A 77 2.25 4.10 -7.05
N GLU A 78 2.00 5.34 -7.49
CA GLU A 78 1.05 5.65 -8.57
C GLU A 78 1.50 5.04 -9.92
N LEU A 79 2.79 5.14 -10.25
CA LEU A 79 3.36 4.56 -11.47
C LEU A 79 3.29 3.03 -11.46
N LEU A 80 3.62 2.40 -10.33
CA LEU A 80 3.51 0.95 -10.19
C LEU A 80 2.07 0.48 -10.39
N SER A 81 1.09 1.16 -9.79
CA SER A 81 -0.32 0.80 -9.95
C SER A 81 -0.80 0.88 -11.41
N ARG A 82 -0.28 1.82 -12.20
CA ARG A 82 -0.67 2.00 -13.61
C ARG A 82 0.04 1.07 -14.57
N TYR A 83 1.35 0.94 -14.44
CA TYR A 83 2.18 0.27 -15.44
C TYR A 83 2.55 -1.16 -15.05
N ASN A 84 2.52 -1.50 -13.76
CA ASN A 84 2.79 -2.84 -13.27
C ASN A 84 1.68 -3.36 -12.33
N PRO A 85 0.50 -3.72 -12.87
CA PRO A 85 -0.61 -4.26 -12.09
C PRO A 85 -0.35 -5.66 -11.51
N VAL A 86 0.82 -6.25 -11.79
CA VAL A 86 1.24 -7.53 -11.23
C VAL A 86 2.19 -7.34 -10.04
N TYR A 87 2.60 -6.10 -9.76
CA TYR A 87 3.40 -5.76 -8.60
C TYR A 87 2.67 -6.11 -7.29
N GLY A 88 3.33 -6.85 -6.41
CA GLY A 88 2.79 -7.26 -5.11
C GLY A 88 1.82 -8.44 -5.13
N LYS A 89 1.57 -9.06 -6.29
CA LYS A 89 0.75 -10.27 -6.40
C LYS A 89 1.52 -11.53 -6.02
N SER A 90 0.80 -12.54 -5.55
CA SER A 90 1.35 -13.87 -5.34
C SER A 90 1.80 -14.50 -6.67
N ASN A 91 2.67 -15.51 -6.64
CA ASN A 91 3.16 -16.14 -7.86
C ASN A 91 2.02 -16.77 -8.68
N ALA A 92 1.04 -17.39 -8.01
CA ALA A 92 -0.14 -17.97 -8.66
C ALA A 92 -0.99 -16.90 -9.38
N GLU A 93 -1.21 -15.75 -8.73
CA GLU A 93 -1.90 -14.62 -9.35
C GLU A 93 -1.10 -13.97 -10.49
N HIS A 94 0.23 -13.96 -10.37
CA HIS A 94 1.11 -13.49 -11.43
C HIS A 94 0.96 -14.37 -12.68
N ILE A 95 1.04 -15.69 -12.51
CA ILE A 95 0.83 -16.68 -13.58
C ILE A 95 -0.55 -16.48 -14.22
N LYS A 96 -1.59 -16.28 -13.42
CA LYS A 96 -2.95 -16.00 -13.91
C LYS A 96 -3.07 -14.70 -14.69
N ALA A 97 -2.49 -13.62 -14.19
CA ALA A 97 -2.47 -12.35 -14.89
C ALA A 97 -1.72 -12.46 -16.23
N THR A 98 -0.64 -13.25 -16.30
CA THR A 98 0.10 -13.49 -17.54
C THR A 98 -0.62 -14.41 -18.52
N ALA A 99 -1.32 -15.46 -18.05
CA ALA A 99 -2.13 -16.32 -18.90
C ALA A 99 -3.26 -15.53 -19.56
N ASN A 100 -3.97 -14.70 -18.79
CA ASN A 100 -5.06 -13.86 -19.31
C ASN A 100 -4.58 -12.86 -20.36
N ARG A 101 -3.32 -12.40 -20.31
CA ARG A 101 -2.74 -11.51 -21.34
C ARG A 101 -2.66 -12.16 -22.71
N VAL A 102 -2.49 -13.49 -22.76
CA VAL A 102 -2.45 -14.25 -24.01
C VAL A 102 -3.79 -14.91 -24.34
N GLY A 103 -4.86 -14.58 -23.60
CA GLY A 103 -6.19 -15.16 -23.79
C GLY A 103 -6.32 -16.61 -23.32
N LEU A 104 -5.43 -17.07 -22.44
CA LEU A 104 -5.47 -18.41 -21.84
C LEU A 104 -5.88 -18.32 -20.37
N ASP A 105 -6.55 -19.36 -19.86
CA ASP A 105 -6.78 -19.53 -18.42
C ASP A 105 -5.72 -20.45 -17.80
N VAL A 106 -5.47 -20.28 -16.51
CA VAL A 106 -4.47 -21.10 -15.79
C VAL A 106 -5.09 -22.46 -15.46
N PRO A 107 -4.43 -23.57 -15.85
CA PRO A 107 -4.88 -24.90 -15.47
C PRO A 107 -4.95 -25.06 -13.95
N GLN A 108 -5.95 -25.78 -13.46
CA GLN A 108 -6.00 -26.14 -12.05
C GLN A 108 -4.82 -27.05 -11.70
N GLU A 109 -4.06 -26.67 -10.67
CA GLU A 109 -3.00 -27.52 -10.15
C GLU A 109 -3.60 -28.80 -9.56
N TYR A 110 -2.99 -29.94 -9.85
CA TYR A 110 -3.42 -31.22 -9.30
C TYR A 110 -3.20 -31.24 -7.78
N SER A 111 -4.30 -31.21 -7.02
CA SER A 111 -4.27 -31.39 -5.57
C SER A 111 -4.78 -32.80 -5.22
N PRO A 112 -3.94 -33.68 -4.66
CA PRO A 112 -4.35 -35.05 -4.33
C PRO A 112 -5.48 -35.11 -3.28
N ILE A 113 -5.60 -34.09 -2.45
CA ILE A 113 -6.67 -33.98 -1.44
C ILE A 113 -8.01 -33.66 -2.12
N GLN A 114 -8.00 -32.77 -3.12
CA GLN A 114 -9.21 -32.39 -3.86
C GLN A 114 -9.69 -33.52 -4.78
N SER A 115 -8.77 -34.30 -5.37
CA SER A 115 -9.14 -35.46 -6.19
C SER A 115 -9.77 -36.57 -5.34
N ALA A 116 -9.24 -36.83 -4.15
CA ALA A 116 -9.84 -37.77 -3.20
C ALA A 116 -11.22 -37.31 -2.72
N ALA A 117 -11.39 -36.01 -2.42
CA ALA A 117 -12.68 -35.44 -2.03
C ALA A 117 -13.71 -35.51 -3.17
N ALA A 118 -13.31 -35.23 -4.42
CA ALA A 118 -14.17 -35.38 -5.59
C ALA A 118 -14.60 -36.84 -5.81
N ALA A 119 -13.69 -37.79 -5.59
CA ALA A 119 -14.00 -39.23 -5.65
C ALA A 119 -15.01 -39.64 -4.58
N LEU A 120 -14.88 -39.15 -3.34
CA LEU A 120 -15.85 -39.38 -2.26
C LEU A 120 -17.22 -38.75 -2.57
N HIS A 121 -17.24 -37.53 -3.11
CA HIS A 121 -18.48 -36.85 -3.47
C HIS A 121 -19.23 -37.56 -4.61
N ALA A 122 -18.48 -38.11 -5.59
CA ALA A 122 -19.02 -38.93 -6.67
C ALA A 122 -19.55 -40.30 -6.18
N ALA A 123 -18.89 -40.90 -5.18
CA ALA A 123 -19.35 -42.13 -4.56
C ALA A 123 -20.69 -41.93 -3.82
N ASN A 124 -20.82 -40.85 -3.05
CA ASN A 124 -22.04 -40.56 -2.30
C ASN A 124 -23.25 -40.20 -3.20
N SER A 125 -23.03 -39.52 -4.34
CA SER A 125 -24.13 -39.24 -5.29
C SER A 125 -24.68 -40.49 -5.97
N ASN A 126 -23.84 -41.50 -6.19
CA ASN A 126 -24.28 -42.78 -6.78
C ASN A 126 -25.11 -43.63 -5.80
N ILE A 127 -24.83 -43.54 -4.50
CA ILE A 127 -25.63 -44.24 -3.47
C ILE A 127 -27.04 -43.63 -3.38
N ALA A 128 -27.17 -42.30 -3.46
CA ALA A 128 -28.46 -41.61 -3.36
C ALA A 128 -29.41 -41.89 -4.55
N SER A 129 -28.90 -42.19 -5.75
CA SER A 129 -29.73 -42.57 -6.90
C SER A 129 -30.22 -44.02 -6.87
N ALA A 130 -29.61 -44.89 -6.05
CA ALA A 130 -29.98 -46.31 -5.99
C ALA A 130 -31.17 -46.63 -5.07
N ASP A 131 -31.54 -45.71 -4.16
CA ASP A 131 -32.58 -45.94 -3.13
C ASP A 131 -33.99 -45.46 -3.52
N GLY A 132 -34.14 -44.75 -4.65
CA GLY A 132 -35.43 -44.20 -5.11
C GLY A 132 -36.35 -45.17 -5.86
N GLY A 133 -35.97 -46.44 -6.02
CA GLY A 133 -36.53 -47.37 -7.02
C GLY A 133 -37.50 -48.45 -6.53
N LYS A 134 -38.16 -48.33 -5.38
CA LYS A 134 -39.17 -49.33 -4.93
C LYS A 134 -40.42 -48.69 -4.31
N LYS A 135 -41.35 -48.26 -5.15
CA LYS A 135 -42.79 -48.20 -4.83
C LYS A 135 -43.60 -48.63 -6.06
N GLN A 136 -43.88 -49.92 -6.16
CA GLN A 136 -45.06 -50.48 -6.83
C GLN A 136 -45.52 -51.68 -6.03
#